data_AF-A0A915LHN8-F1
#
_entry.id   AF-A0A915LHN8-F1
#
_cell.length_a   1.000
_cell.length_b   1.000
_cell.length_c   1.000
_cell.angle_alpha   90.00
_cell.angle_beta   90.00
_cell.angle_gamma   90.00
#
_symmetry.space_group_name_H-M   'P 1'
#
loop_
_entity.id
_entity.type
_entity.pdbx_description
1 polymer ?
#
loop_
_entity_poly.entity_id
_entity_poly.type
_entity_poly.pdbx_seq_one_letter_code
_entity_poly.pdbx_strand_id
1 'polypeptide(L)'
;MAYSITVKKFNNLSINKIYGKEFNYEFIKLLNKYKLSDEFVLKNKIKVKRPGEKGFVFVVGSNKSFFNYLRTVLVNLKRVFGCRQKIIGFDLGGINEEIKMKKEIDLVCELEWRKFDWNIMPKSQIFSEFDTFIWCDTSIQFVEATALIPLFDSIENGSISPVVLPSDNHHGIRFATNPSEGI
;
A
#
# COMPACT_ATOMS: atom_id res chain seq x y z
N MET A 1 -13.37 -9.67 -7.83
CA MET A 1 -12.48 -9.81 -9.00
C MET A 1 -11.06 -9.59 -8.55
N ALA A 2 -10.25 -10.66 -8.50
CA ALA A 2 -8.81 -10.57 -8.26
C ALA A 2 -8.14 -10.25 -9.60
N TYR A 3 -7.38 -9.15 -9.66
CA TYR A 3 -6.57 -8.87 -10.83
C TYR A 3 -5.19 -9.50 -10.61
N SER A 4 -4.86 -10.54 -11.37
CA SER A 4 -3.47 -10.92 -11.59
C SER A 4 -2.91 -10.02 -12.69
N ILE A 5 -1.93 -9.19 -12.38
CA ILE A 5 -1.14 -8.54 -13.43
C ILE A 5 -0.14 -9.60 -13.91
N THR A 6 -0.47 -10.30 -14.98
CA THR A 6 0.46 -11.18 -15.68
C THR A 6 1.40 -10.32 -16.52
N VAL A 7 2.61 -10.04 -16.01
CA VAL A 7 3.65 -9.38 -16.81
C VAL A 7 4.39 -10.46 -17.60
N LYS A 8 3.87 -10.75 -18.80
CA LYS A 8 4.57 -11.62 -19.75
C LYS A 8 5.88 -10.96 -20.15
N LYS A 9 7.00 -11.51 -19.67
CA LYS A 9 8.32 -11.24 -20.24
C LYS A 9 8.35 -11.93 -21.61
N PHE A 10 7.86 -11.23 -22.64
CA PHE A 10 8.27 -11.59 -23.98
C PHE A 10 9.78 -11.36 -24.01
N ASN A 11 10.57 -12.39 -24.32
CA ASN A 11 12.03 -12.33 -24.45
C ASN A 11 12.51 -11.26 -25.46
N ASN A 12 11.59 -10.53 -26.10
CA ASN A 12 11.80 -9.29 -26.83
C ASN A 12 11.10 -8.11 -26.14
N LEU A 13 11.63 -7.63 -25.01
CA LEU A 13 11.32 -6.30 -24.44
C LEU A 13 11.88 -5.16 -25.32
N SER A 14 11.75 -5.28 -26.65
CA SER A 14 12.08 -4.22 -27.60
C SER A 14 10.91 -3.27 -27.86
N ILE A 15 9.75 -3.45 -27.19
CA ILE A 15 8.67 -2.47 -27.21
C ILE A 15 8.14 -2.26 -25.78
N ASN A 16 8.71 -1.26 -25.12
CA ASN A 16 8.36 -0.75 -23.80
C ASN A 16 6.93 -0.21 -23.78
N LYS A 17 5.86 -1.01 -23.85
CA LYS A 17 4.49 -0.49 -23.70
C LYS A 17 3.59 -1.40 -22.87
N ILE A 18 3.08 -0.90 -21.73
CA ILE A 18 1.97 -1.49 -20.98
C ILE A 18 0.73 -0.61 -21.20
N TYR A 19 -0.36 -1.19 -21.74
CA TYR A 19 -1.57 -0.44 -22.15
C TYR A 19 -1.27 0.79 -23.02
N GLY A 20 -0.31 0.67 -23.95
CA GLY A 20 0.07 1.76 -24.85
C GLY A 20 0.98 2.84 -24.24
N LYS A 21 1.32 2.77 -22.95
CA LYS A 21 2.23 3.70 -22.26
C LYS A 21 3.61 3.10 -22.06
N GLU A 22 4.65 3.93 -22.15
CA GLU A 22 6.01 3.45 -21.91
C GLU A 22 6.21 2.84 -20.53
N PHE A 23 6.81 1.65 -20.50
CA PHE A 23 7.12 0.99 -19.23
C PHE A 23 8.30 1.70 -18.56
N ASN A 24 8.07 2.28 -17.38
CA ASN A 24 9.15 2.87 -16.59
C ASN A 24 9.97 1.77 -15.90
N TYR A 25 11.23 1.63 -16.29
CA TYR A 25 12.19 0.66 -15.74
C TYR A 25 12.41 0.79 -14.22
N GLU A 26 12.10 1.93 -13.60
CA GLU A 26 12.14 2.08 -12.13
C GLU A 26 11.15 1.15 -11.42
N PHE A 27 10.10 0.69 -12.10
CA PHE A 27 9.19 -0.31 -11.57
C PHE A 27 9.83 -1.70 -11.44
N ILE A 28 10.95 -1.97 -12.12
CA ILE A 28 11.66 -3.27 -11.98
C ILE A 28 12.05 -3.54 -10.53
N LYS A 29 12.48 -2.52 -9.78
CA LYS A 29 12.81 -2.68 -8.35
C LYS A 29 11.59 -3.17 -7.55
N LEU A 30 10.41 -2.62 -7.83
CA LEU A 30 9.15 -3.01 -7.21
C LEU A 30 8.76 -4.45 -7.63
N LEU A 31 8.80 -4.74 -8.93
CA LEU A 31 8.48 -6.07 -9.46
C LEU A 31 9.37 -7.14 -8.85
N ASN A 32 10.67 -6.86 -8.68
CA ASN A 32 11.62 -7.77 -8.07
C ASN A 32 11.41 -7.95 -6.57
N LYS A 33 11.13 -6.86 -5.83
CA LYS A 33 10.88 -6.92 -4.38
C LYS A 33 9.63 -7.74 -4.06
N TYR A 34 8.55 -7.48 -4.79
CA TYR A 34 7.26 -8.12 -4.55
C TYR A 34 7.03 -9.39 -5.38
N LYS A 35 8.04 -9.83 -6.15
CA LYS A 35 8.03 -11.03 -6.99
C LYS A 35 6.83 -11.10 -7.95
N LEU A 36 6.65 -10.03 -8.73
CA LEU A 36 5.48 -9.79 -9.60
C LEU A 36 5.69 -10.21 -11.06
N SER A 37 6.67 -11.06 -11.37
CA SER A 37 6.92 -11.56 -12.72
C SER A 37 6.62 -13.05 -12.81
N ASP A 38 6.27 -13.52 -14.01
CA ASP A 38 6.01 -14.94 -14.31
C ASP A 38 7.22 -15.85 -14.04
N GLU A 39 8.42 -15.27 -13.88
CA GLU A 39 9.64 -15.97 -13.49
C GLU A 39 9.63 -16.37 -12.00
N PHE A 40 8.81 -15.70 -11.19
CA PHE A 40 8.67 -15.97 -9.76
C PHE A 40 7.45 -16.85 -9.49
N VAL A 41 7.58 -18.15 -9.72
CA VAL A 41 6.64 -19.13 -9.15
C VAL A 41 6.96 -19.28 -7.66
N LEU A 42 6.07 -18.78 -6.79
CA LEU A 42 6.18 -19.02 -5.36
C LEU A 42 6.00 -20.51 -5.09
N LYS A 43 7.11 -21.22 -4.84
CA LYS A 43 7.10 -22.66 -4.57
C LYS A 43 6.69 -22.99 -3.12
N ASN A 44 6.86 -22.03 -2.21
CA ASN A 44 6.57 -22.17 -0.79
C ASN A 44 5.43 -21.24 -0.38
N LYS A 45 4.69 -21.64 0.66
CA LYS A 45 3.76 -20.73 1.34
C LYS A 45 4.55 -19.54 1.88
N ILE A 46 4.02 -18.34 1.64
CA ILE A 46 4.58 -17.11 2.20
C ILE A 46 3.91 -16.84 3.53
N LYS A 47 4.65 -16.33 4.51
CA LYS A 47 4.07 -15.79 5.75
C LYS A 47 3.86 -14.29 5.59
N VAL A 48 2.63 -13.82 5.78
CA VAL A 48 2.31 -12.39 5.65
C VAL A 48 2.51 -11.70 6.99
N LYS A 49 3.27 -10.58 6.98
CA LYS A 49 3.39 -9.76 8.18
C LYS A 49 2.02 -9.19 8.56
N ARG A 50 1.70 -9.20 9.85
CA ARG A 50 0.38 -8.78 10.39
C ARG A 50 0.46 -7.39 11.05
N PRO A 51 -0.67 -6.69 11.27
CA PRO A 51 -0.68 -5.44 12.03
C PRO A 51 0.00 -5.61 13.40
N GLY A 52 0.85 -4.65 13.75
CA GLY A 52 1.69 -4.64 14.95
C GLY A 52 3.09 -5.24 14.75
N GLU A 53 3.33 -6.00 13.67
CA GLU A 53 4.64 -6.58 13.38
C GLU A 53 5.59 -5.56 12.72
N LYS A 54 6.89 -5.70 12.99
CA LYS A 54 7.92 -4.84 12.40
C LYS A 54 7.94 -5.01 10.87
N GLY A 55 7.79 -3.89 10.16
CA GLY A 55 7.77 -3.86 8.69
C GLY A 55 6.37 -3.90 8.07
N PHE A 56 5.32 -4.05 8.89
CA PHE A 56 3.93 -3.85 8.48
C PHE A 56 3.51 -2.39 8.68
N VAL A 57 3.00 -1.74 7.63
CA VAL A 57 2.49 -0.37 7.72
C VAL A 57 1.11 -0.20 7.09
N PHE A 58 0.27 0.63 7.69
CA PHE A 58 -0.86 1.21 6.97
C PHE A 58 -0.39 2.46 6.23
N VAL A 59 -0.92 2.66 5.03
CA VAL A 59 -0.69 3.86 4.22
C VAL A 59 -2.01 4.55 4.00
N VAL A 60 -2.06 5.86 4.21
CA VAL A 60 -3.23 6.70 3.93
C VAL A 60 -2.81 7.94 3.16
N GLY A 61 -3.72 8.55 2.42
CA GLY A 61 -3.47 9.83 1.76
C GLY A 61 -4.73 10.67 1.70
N SER A 62 -4.61 11.98 1.92
CA SER A 62 -5.73 12.92 1.85
C SER A 62 -5.25 14.30 1.45
N ASN A 63 -6.15 15.11 0.89
CA ASN A 63 -5.99 16.56 0.79
C ASN A 63 -6.85 17.25 1.85
N LYS A 64 -6.72 18.58 1.98
CA LYS A 64 -7.44 19.36 3.00
C LYS A 64 -8.96 19.28 2.91
N SER A 65 -9.52 19.12 1.71
CA SER A 65 -10.97 19.01 1.50
C SER A 65 -11.55 17.73 2.10
N PHE A 66 -10.73 16.69 2.25
CA PHE A 66 -11.13 15.39 2.82
C PHE A 66 -10.59 15.17 4.24
N PHE A 67 -10.11 16.21 4.92
CA PHE A 67 -9.47 16.09 6.24
C PHE A 67 -10.36 15.41 7.29
N ASN A 68 -11.68 15.62 7.25
CA ASN A 68 -12.61 14.93 8.17
C ASN A 68 -12.68 13.42 7.95
N TYR A 69 -12.56 12.95 6.70
CA TYR A 69 -12.48 11.53 6.39
C TYR A 69 -11.12 10.96 6.81
N LEU A 70 -10.03 11.71 6.61
CA LEU A 70 -8.71 11.36 7.13
C LEU A 70 -8.74 11.15 8.65
N ARG A 71 -9.35 12.07 9.41
CA ARG A 71 -9.54 11.92 10.87
C ARG A 71 -10.23 10.60 11.20
N THR A 72 -11.30 10.30 10.46
CA THR A 72 -12.13 9.12 10.69
C THR A 72 -11.33 7.83 10.49
N VAL A 73 -10.58 7.71 9.39
CA VAL A 73 -9.75 6.52 9.14
C VAL A 73 -8.60 6.41 10.12
N LEU A 74 -7.95 7.52 10.51
CA LEU A 74 -6.85 7.49 11.48
C LEU A 74 -7.34 7.04 12.86
N VAL A 75 -8.45 7.61 13.35
CA VAL A 75 -9.06 7.18 14.62
C VAL A 75 -9.49 5.72 14.54
N ASN A 76 -10.10 5.29 13.43
CA ASN A 76 -10.52 3.90 13.25
C ASN A 76 -9.33 2.94 13.29
N LEU A 77 -8.26 3.22 12.54
CA LEU A 77 -7.04 2.40 12.53
C LEU A 77 -6.41 2.31 13.93
N LYS A 78 -6.33 3.43 14.65
CA LYS A 78 -5.75 3.42 16.02
C LYS A 78 -6.65 2.74 17.05
N ARG A 79 -7.97 2.88 16.93
CA ARG A 79 -8.93 2.17 17.79
C ARG A 79 -8.84 0.66 17.59
N VAL A 80 -8.70 0.22 16.34
CA VAL A 80 -8.75 -1.21 15.98
C VAL A 80 -7.40 -1.90 16.14
N PHE A 81 -6.30 -1.28 15.69
CA PHE A 81 -4.97 -1.90 15.66
C PHE A 81 -4.01 -1.35 16.73
N GLY A 82 -4.46 -0.39 17.54
CA GLY A 82 -3.71 0.18 18.65
C GLY A 82 -2.70 1.26 18.25
N CYS A 83 -2.18 1.98 19.25
CA CYS A 83 -1.27 3.11 19.02
C CYS A 83 0.09 2.72 18.45
N ARG A 84 0.57 1.51 18.72
CA ARG A 84 1.87 1.00 18.24
C ARG A 84 1.89 0.68 16.74
N GLN A 85 0.72 0.57 16.10
CA GLN A 85 0.65 0.30 14.67
C GLN A 85 1.16 1.49 13.86
N LYS A 86 2.26 1.33 13.14
CA LYS A 86 2.81 2.38 12.27
C LYS A 86 1.85 2.72 11.12
N ILE A 87 1.66 4.02 10.88
CA ILE A 87 0.90 4.57 9.76
C ILE A 87 1.82 5.53 9.01
N ILE A 88 1.85 5.45 7.68
CA ILE A 88 2.43 6.46 6.80
C ILE A 88 1.29 7.24 6.16
N GLY A 89 1.24 8.54 6.39
CA GLY A 89 0.24 9.42 5.80
C GLY A 89 0.86 10.33 4.74
N PHE A 90 0.14 10.54 3.65
CA PHE A 90 0.55 11.44 2.57
C PHE A 90 -0.38 12.64 2.45
N ASP A 91 0.20 13.84 2.49
CA ASP A 91 -0.47 15.08 2.13
C ASP A 91 -0.58 15.17 0.62
N LEU A 92 -1.78 14.89 0.11
CA LEU A 92 -2.13 15.00 -1.30
C LEU A 92 -2.46 16.44 -1.70
N GLY A 93 -2.50 17.38 -0.75
CA GLY A 93 -2.58 18.81 -1.01
C GLY A 93 -3.21 19.60 0.15
N GLY A 94 -2.49 20.60 0.63
CA GLY A 94 -3.04 21.68 1.46
C GLY A 94 -3.15 21.37 2.95
N ILE A 95 -2.76 20.18 3.44
CA ILE A 95 -2.85 19.85 4.88
C ILE A 95 -1.65 20.43 5.63
N ASN A 96 -0.44 20.31 5.08
CA ASN A 96 0.78 20.84 5.70
C ASN A 96 0.79 22.37 5.80
N GLU A 97 0.10 23.04 4.88
CA GLU A 97 -0.03 24.49 4.85
C GLU A 97 -1.05 25.01 5.90
N GLU A 98 -1.93 24.15 6.41
CA GLU A 98 -2.96 24.50 7.39
C GLU A 98 -2.49 24.18 8.82
N ILE A 99 -2.01 25.19 9.55
CA ILE A 99 -1.38 25.04 10.89
C ILE A 99 -2.22 24.19 11.84
N LYS A 100 -3.54 24.38 11.87
CA LYS A 100 -4.44 23.63 12.76
C LYS A 100 -4.52 22.15 12.38
N MET A 101 -4.60 21.85 11.09
CA MET A 101 -4.66 20.47 10.58
C MET A 101 -3.34 19.76 10.81
N LYS A 102 -2.21 20.42 10.52
CA LYS A 102 -0.88 19.87 10.73
C LYS A 102 -0.63 19.54 12.21
N LYS A 103 -0.97 20.45 13.12
CA LYS A 103 -0.86 20.20 14.57
C LYS A 103 -1.63 18.97 15.01
N GLU A 104 -2.82 18.75 14.47
CA GLU A 104 -3.62 17.58 14.83
C GLU A 104 -3.01 16.29 14.32
N ILE A 105 -2.52 16.29 13.08
CA ILE A 105 -1.82 15.15 12.49
C ILE A 105 -0.58 14.78 13.30
N ASP A 106 0.17 15.77 13.77
CA ASP A 106 1.38 15.56 14.58
C ASP A 106 1.11 14.94 15.96
N LEU A 107 -0.13 14.96 16.43
CA LEU A 107 -0.54 14.34 17.70
C LEU A 107 -0.89 12.85 17.56
N VAL A 108 -0.98 12.33 16.33
CA VAL A 108 -1.33 10.93 16.11
C VAL A 108 -0.11 10.05 16.39
N CYS A 109 -0.22 9.18 17.39
CA CYS A 109 0.82 8.20 17.76
C CYS A 109 1.28 7.38 16.54
N GLU A 110 2.59 7.11 16.40
CA GLU A 110 3.16 6.29 15.31
C GLU A 110 2.65 6.65 13.90
N LEU A 111 2.31 7.92 13.66
CA LEU A 111 2.01 8.45 12.33
C LEU A 111 3.22 9.20 11.81
N GLU A 112 3.68 8.80 10.63
CA GLU A 112 4.67 9.53 9.86
C GLU A 112 3.96 10.26 8.72
N TRP A 113 3.85 11.58 8.82
CA TRP A 113 3.18 12.40 7.80
C TRP A 113 4.18 12.97 6.81
N ARG A 114 3.96 12.72 5.52
CA ARG A 114 4.86 13.08 4.43
C ARG A 114 4.14 13.96 3.41
N LYS A 115 4.85 14.91 2.81
CA LYS A 115 4.34 15.66 1.66
C LYS A 115 4.36 14.76 0.41
N PHE A 116 3.25 14.70 -0.32
CA PHE A 116 3.25 14.01 -1.61
C PHE A 116 3.72 14.98 -2.70
N ASP A 117 4.80 14.63 -3.38
CA ASP A 117 5.28 15.39 -4.54
C ASP A 117 4.70 14.80 -5.82
N TRP A 118 3.76 15.52 -6.44
CA TRP A 118 3.14 15.14 -7.70
C TRP A 118 4.10 15.18 -8.89
N ASN A 119 5.21 15.90 -8.79
CA ASN A 119 6.19 16.04 -9.87
C ASN A 119 7.22 14.90 -9.87
N ILE A 120 7.50 14.29 -8.71
CA ILE A 120 8.47 13.19 -8.57
C ILE A 120 7.76 11.85 -8.73
N MET A 121 7.00 11.68 -9.81
CA MET A 121 6.22 10.46 -10.02
C MET A 121 7.08 9.32 -10.62
N PRO A 122 7.71 8.51 -9.76
CA PRO A 122 7.55 7.08 -9.88
C PRO A 122 7.03 6.56 -8.54
N LYS A 123 5.71 6.32 -8.51
CA LYS A 123 4.96 5.75 -7.38
C LYS A 123 5.63 4.54 -6.71
N SER A 124 6.57 3.88 -7.38
CA SER A 124 7.30 2.71 -6.88
C SER A 124 8.25 2.98 -5.71
N GLN A 125 8.90 4.14 -5.65
CA GLN A 125 9.96 4.36 -4.65
C GLN A 125 9.40 4.36 -3.22
N ILE A 126 8.30 5.09 -3.01
CA ILE A 126 7.60 5.16 -1.71
C ILE A 126 7.21 3.75 -1.22
N PHE A 127 6.60 2.94 -2.10
CA PHE A 127 6.14 1.60 -1.73
C PHE A 127 7.27 0.58 -1.63
N SER A 128 8.45 0.86 -2.20
CA SER A 128 9.62 0.01 -2.10
C SER A 128 10.29 0.05 -0.72
N GLU A 129 9.96 1.05 0.12
CA GLU A 129 10.46 1.17 1.49
C GLU A 129 9.85 0.12 2.44
N PHE A 130 8.63 -0.35 2.16
CA PHE A 130 7.87 -1.18 3.10
C PHE A 130 7.96 -2.66 2.74
N ASP A 131 8.00 -3.54 3.73
CA ASP A 131 7.97 -4.98 3.49
C ASP A 131 6.55 -5.44 3.21
N THR A 132 5.62 -5.00 4.06
CA THR A 132 4.19 -5.27 3.90
C THR A 132 3.43 -3.98 4.16
N PHE A 133 2.50 -3.65 3.27
CA PHE A 133 1.65 -2.48 3.51
C PHE A 133 0.21 -2.67 3.03
N ILE A 134 -0.69 -1.93 3.68
CA ILE A 134 -2.07 -1.73 3.23
C ILE A 134 -2.30 -0.25 2.98
N TRP A 135 -2.56 0.13 1.74
CA TRP A 135 -3.15 1.42 1.42
C TRP A 135 -4.64 1.39 1.78
N CYS A 136 -5.07 2.29 2.65
CA CYS A 136 -6.47 2.47 3.01
C CYS A 136 -6.97 3.79 2.41
N ASP A 137 -8.08 3.71 1.67
CA ASP A 137 -8.86 4.92 1.40
C ASP A 137 -9.36 5.56 2.70
N THR A 138 -9.52 6.87 2.71
CA THR A 138 -10.09 7.63 3.84
C THR A 138 -11.52 7.22 4.21
N SER A 139 -12.25 6.55 3.31
CA SER A 139 -13.59 6.00 3.58
C SER A 139 -13.57 4.64 4.27
N ILE A 140 -12.41 3.98 4.41
CA ILE A 140 -12.33 2.64 4.99
C ILE A 140 -12.51 2.68 6.50
N GLN A 141 -13.32 1.73 6.99
CA GLN A 141 -13.48 1.47 8.40
C GLN A 141 -13.38 -0.02 8.67
N PHE A 142 -12.58 -0.37 9.68
CA PHE A 142 -12.51 -1.69 10.26
C PHE A 142 -13.38 -1.74 11.52
N VAL A 143 -14.14 -2.82 11.66
CA VAL A 143 -14.91 -3.07 12.88
C VAL A 143 -13.99 -3.59 13.98
N GLU A 144 -13.13 -4.55 13.63
CA GLU A 144 -12.23 -5.29 14.51
C GLU A 144 -10.93 -5.68 13.80
N ALA A 145 -9.89 -6.03 14.57
CA ALA A 145 -8.55 -6.29 14.03
C ALA A 145 -8.50 -7.57 13.18
N THR A 146 -9.38 -8.52 13.48
CA THR A 146 -9.57 -9.80 12.77
C THR A 146 -10.13 -9.62 11.36
N ALA A 147 -10.67 -8.45 11.00
CA ALA A 147 -11.25 -8.18 9.69
C ALA A 147 -10.28 -8.39 8.52
N LEU A 148 -8.96 -8.35 8.77
CA LEU A 148 -7.93 -8.58 7.75
C LEU A 148 -7.48 -10.04 7.66
N ILE A 149 -7.85 -10.92 8.60
CA ILE A 149 -7.44 -12.33 8.61
C ILE A 149 -7.80 -13.03 7.29
N PRO A 150 -9.02 -12.92 6.74
CA PRO A 150 -9.37 -13.59 5.48
C PRO A 150 -8.50 -13.16 4.30
N LEU A 151 -8.08 -11.88 4.25
CA LEU A 151 -7.17 -11.38 3.23
C LEU A 151 -5.81 -12.05 3.36
N PHE A 152 -5.25 -12.07 4.57
CA PHE A 152 -3.94 -12.65 4.82
C PHE A 152 -3.93 -14.15 4.53
N ASP A 153 -4.93 -14.89 5.01
CA ASP A 153 -5.03 -16.33 4.80
C ASP A 153 -5.19 -16.67 3.31
N SER A 154 -5.91 -15.84 2.55
CA SER A 154 -6.03 -16.01 1.10
C SER A 154 -4.68 -15.87 0.39
N ILE A 155 -3.83 -14.95 0.84
CA ILE A 155 -2.50 -14.71 0.27
C ILE A 155 -1.54 -15.83 0.66
N GLU A 156 -1.53 -16.23 1.93
CA GLU A 156 -0.68 -17.32 2.44
C GLU A 156 -1.03 -18.68 1.79
N ASN A 157 -2.29 -18.87 1.41
CA ASN A 157 -2.77 -20.04 0.67
C ASN A 157 -2.68 -19.88 -0.86
N GLY A 158 -2.06 -18.81 -1.37
CA GLY A 158 -1.84 -18.60 -2.80
C GLY A 158 -3.12 -18.36 -3.62
N SER A 159 -4.24 -18.08 -2.96
CA SER A 159 -5.52 -17.76 -3.61
C SER A 159 -5.56 -16.33 -4.15
N ILE A 160 -4.68 -15.46 -3.65
CA ILE A 160 -4.47 -14.09 -4.13
C ILE A 160 -2.97 -13.83 -4.23
N SER A 161 -2.52 -13.28 -5.35
CA SER A 161 -1.13 -12.85 -5.52
C SER A 161 -0.85 -11.55 -4.75
N PRO A 162 0.35 -11.37 -4.17
CA PRO A 162 0.81 -10.06 -3.73
C PRO A 162 0.73 -9.01 -4.85
N VAL A 163 0.38 -7.78 -4.46
CA VAL A 163 0.16 -6.56 -5.27
C VAL A 163 -1.10 -6.50 -6.12
N VAL A 164 -1.93 -5.48 -5.89
CA VAL A 164 -3.01 -5.09 -6.82
C VAL A 164 -3.11 -3.57 -6.95
N LEU A 165 -2.94 -3.02 -8.18
CA LEU A 165 -3.27 -1.65 -8.62
C LEU A 165 -3.59 -1.68 -10.14
N PRO A 166 -4.80 -1.30 -10.61
CA PRO A 166 -5.17 0.11 -10.85
C PRO A 166 -6.60 0.50 -10.38
N SER A 167 -6.88 1.81 -10.39
CA SER A 167 -8.09 2.45 -9.83
C SER A 167 -9.06 2.94 -10.91
N ASP A 168 -10.36 2.73 -10.68
CA ASP A 168 -11.44 3.64 -11.13
C ASP A 168 -12.62 3.68 -10.14
N ASN A 169 -12.71 2.73 -9.19
CA ASN A 169 -13.62 2.86 -8.05
C ASN A 169 -12.83 3.32 -6.83
N HIS A 170 -13.09 4.57 -6.45
CA HIS A 170 -12.27 5.44 -5.60
C HIS A 170 -12.28 5.07 -4.11
N HIS A 171 -12.71 3.86 -3.72
CA HIS A 171 -12.80 3.45 -2.32
C HIS A 171 -12.42 1.97 -2.17
N GLY A 172 -11.50 1.66 -1.26
CA GLY A 172 -11.03 0.29 -1.05
C GLY A 172 -9.71 0.23 -0.30
N ILE A 173 -9.22 -0.98 -0.07
CA ILE A 173 -7.84 -1.22 0.35
C ILE A 173 -6.99 -1.74 -0.81
N ARG A 174 -5.67 -1.50 -0.77
CA ARG A 174 -4.68 -2.12 -1.66
C ARG A 174 -3.58 -2.72 -0.79
N PHE A 175 -3.14 -3.94 -1.12
CA PHE A 175 -2.19 -4.69 -0.30
C PHE A 175 -0.96 -5.10 -1.10
N ALA A 176 0.20 -5.07 -0.47
CA ALA A 176 1.43 -5.64 -0.99
C ALA A 176 2.27 -6.25 0.15
N THR A 177 2.99 -7.34 -0.15
CA THR A 177 3.92 -7.97 0.79
C THR A 177 5.13 -8.55 0.06
N ASN A 178 6.32 -8.33 0.58
CA ASN A 178 7.55 -8.95 0.11
C ASN A 178 7.55 -10.43 0.53
N PRO A 179 7.47 -11.38 -0.42
CA PRO A 179 7.40 -12.80 -0.09
C PRO A 179 8.72 -13.39 0.40
N SER A 180 9.85 -12.67 0.24
CA SER A 180 11.19 -13.14 0.63
C SER A 180 11.46 -13.05 2.13
N GLU A 181 10.58 -12.39 2.88
CA GLU A 181 10.70 -12.19 4.34
C GLU A 181 9.98 -13.30 5.15
N GLY A 182 9.34 -14.25 4.46
CA GLY A 182 8.58 -15.36 5.06
C GLY A 182 9.24 -16.73 4.97
N ILE A 183 10.53 -16.77 4.60
CA ILE A 183 11.36 -17.99 4.52
C ILE A 183 12.40 -17.94 5.64
#